data_AF-A0A430L1I6-F1
#
_entry.id   AF-A0A430L1I6-F1
#
_cell.length_a   1.000
_cell.length_b   1.000
_cell.length_c   1.000
_cell.angle_alpha   90.00
_cell.angle_beta   90.00
_cell.angle_gamma   90.00
#
_symmetry.space_group_name_H-M   'P 1'
#
loop_
_entity.id
_entity.type
_entity.pdbx_description
1 polymer ?
#
loop_
_entity_poly.entity_id
_entity_poly.type
_entity_poly.pdbx_seq_one_letter_code
_entity_poly.pdbx_strand_id
1 'polypeptide(L)'
;MEKAPHYDVASWWTHVTDDDCDLLVRTNNGWLFNCHLDPSRFLRSPEVTEQYFKCLNMLRSGEEEIDDFYLEDACDWLLQPFESLINQLAPATIPLPALTASGRPTLSQYLFPQQVSCILDAKDNKLQPIRVEDSQQYVWRASALKMDDDFAKDLDQWIPTFHPSTIEVCYDDPRYVLIKPPTRVIVTEPDGKPVTCFFKSFRASSRKAHTNIELSTHKKIAKTQLAPPHARICRIYGLVRDESGLLGMLFPWIDKRDVLSRWLSKDSPDLRRRWASQIERLVKALHQEGIIWGDVKADNVLIDKNNDAWVIDFGGSYTPGWVDPDKAGTLEGDKQGLGKIMDMLL
;
A
#
# COMPACT_ATOMS: atom_id res chain seq x y z
N MET A 1 -2.65 -18.17 30.89
CA MET A 1 -1.61 -18.26 29.85
C MET A 1 -1.79 -17.05 28.96
N GLU A 2 -0.76 -16.22 28.80
CA GLU A 2 -0.79 -15.16 27.79
C GLU A 2 -0.95 -15.81 26.42
N LYS A 3 -1.91 -15.33 25.63
CA LYS A 3 -2.19 -15.87 24.30
C LYS A 3 -1.07 -15.40 23.37
N ALA A 4 -0.44 -16.32 22.65
CA ALA A 4 0.54 -16.00 21.61
C ALA A 4 -0.02 -14.93 20.65
N PRO A 5 0.82 -14.00 20.15
CA PRO A 5 0.35 -13.03 19.17
C PRO A 5 -0.15 -13.74 17.93
N HIS A 6 -1.12 -13.12 17.25
CA HIS A 6 -1.44 -13.54 15.90
C HIS A 6 -0.40 -12.96 14.94
N TYR A 7 -0.02 -13.71 13.93
CA TYR A 7 1.00 -13.33 12.96
C TYR A 7 0.65 -13.91 11.60
N ASP A 8 1.17 -13.28 10.56
CA ASP A 8 0.93 -13.67 9.16
C ASP A 8 2.07 -13.15 8.27
N VAL A 9 2.23 -13.73 7.09
CA VAL A 9 3.14 -13.25 6.06
C VAL A 9 2.57 -11.94 5.49
N ALA A 10 3.26 -10.84 5.72
CA ALA A 10 2.85 -9.51 5.25
C ALA A 10 3.26 -9.26 3.79
N SER A 11 4.40 -9.79 3.37
CA SER A 11 4.91 -9.77 1.99
C SER A 11 6.16 -10.63 1.87
N TRP A 12 6.57 -10.93 0.65
CA TRP A 12 7.82 -11.63 0.34
C TRP A 12 8.56 -10.96 -0.82
N TRP A 13 9.85 -11.26 -0.94
CA TRP A 13 10.66 -10.97 -2.11
C TRP A 13 11.34 -12.23 -2.62
N THR A 14 11.24 -12.41 -3.91
CA THR A 14 11.95 -13.45 -4.67
C THR A 14 12.66 -12.76 -5.83
N HIS A 15 13.75 -13.36 -6.27
CA HIS A 15 14.39 -12.98 -7.52
C HIS A 15 14.12 -14.05 -8.59
N VAL A 16 14.12 -13.64 -9.85
CA VAL A 16 13.84 -14.56 -10.98
C VAL A 16 14.98 -15.55 -11.17
N THR A 17 16.21 -15.16 -10.83
CA THR A 17 17.42 -15.98 -11.03
C THR A 17 18.00 -16.54 -9.75
N ASP A 18 17.65 -15.98 -8.59
CA ASP A 18 18.29 -16.34 -7.32
C ASP A 18 17.34 -17.18 -6.51
N ASP A 19 17.86 -18.29 -5.97
CA ASP A 19 17.08 -19.32 -5.30
C ASP A 19 16.80 -19.01 -3.83
N ASP A 20 17.08 -17.79 -3.38
CA ASP A 20 16.73 -17.29 -2.07
C ASP A 20 15.37 -16.59 -2.05
N CYS A 21 14.82 -16.45 -0.85
CA CYS A 21 13.56 -15.78 -0.61
C CYS A 21 13.60 -15.05 0.73
N ASP A 22 13.10 -13.82 0.76
CA ASP A 22 12.85 -13.08 1.99
C ASP A 22 11.36 -13.08 2.30
N LEU A 23 10.97 -13.54 3.49
CA LEU A 23 9.60 -13.44 4.01
C LEU A 23 9.56 -12.40 5.12
N LEU A 24 8.65 -11.43 4.99
CA LEU A 24 8.30 -10.53 6.08
C LEU A 24 7.09 -11.07 6.82
N VAL A 25 7.29 -11.46 8.07
CA VAL A 25 6.21 -11.88 8.95
C VAL A 25 5.92 -10.76 9.94
N ARG A 26 4.66 -10.33 10.01
CA ARG A 26 4.23 -9.30 10.98
C ARG A 26 3.34 -9.92 12.03
N THR A 27 3.46 -9.41 13.25
CA THR A 27 2.59 -9.79 14.36
C THR A 27 1.57 -8.68 14.64
N ASN A 28 0.43 -9.06 15.20
CA ASN A 28 -0.64 -8.12 15.56
C ASN A 28 -0.31 -7.23 16.77
N ASN A 29 0.85 -7.44 17.38
CA ASN A 29 1.39 -6.64 18.47
C ASN A 29 2.63 -5.82 18.05
N GLY A 30 2.93 -5.72 16.75
CA GLY A 30 3.87 -4.72 16.21
C GLY A 30 5.32 -5.18 16.01
N TRP A 31 5.58 -6.50 15.99
CA TRP A 31 6.87 -7.03 15.57
C TRP A 31 6.89 -7.32 14.07
N LEU A 32 8.10 -7.26 13.52
CA LEU A 32 8.43 -7.67 12.17
C LEU A 32 9.59 -8.67 12.21
N PHE A 33 9.38 -9.84 11.64
CA PHE A 33 10.42 -10.83 11.43
C PHE A 33 10.81 -10.78 9.96
N ASN A 34 12.06 -10.45 9.68
CA ASN A 34 12.62 -10.60 8.34
C ASN A 34 13.32 -11.96 8.26
N CYS A 35 12.67 -12.90 7.58
CA CYS A 35 13.09 -14.29 7.48
C CYS A 35 13.74 -14.52 6.11
N HIS A 36 15.05 -14.69 6.09
CA HIS A 36 15.80 -15.00 4.89
C HIS A 36 16.00 -16.51 4.73
N LEU A 37 15.61 -17.05 3.58
CA LEU A 37 15.65 -18.47 3.27
C LEU A 37 16.56 -18.69 2.07
N ASP A 38 17.64 -19.44 2.28
CA ASP A 38 18.62 -19.77 1.24
C ASP A 38 18.88 -21.29 1.24
N PRO A 39 18.53 -22.00 0.16
CA PRO A 39 18.72 -23.45 0.07
C PRO A 39 20.18 -23.89 0.11
N SER A 40 21.16 -22.99 -0.08
CA SER A 40 22.59 -23.28 0.13
C SER A 40 22.90 -23.71 1.56
N ARG A 41 22.02 -23.37 2.51
CA ARG A 41 22.11 -23.70 3.94
C ARG A 41 21.45 -25.04 4.28
N PHE A 42 20.87 -25.74 3.30
CA PHE A 42 20.14 -27.00 3.52
C PHE A 42 21.08 -28.21 3.36
N LEU A 43 21.73 -28.58 4.46
CA LEU A 43 22.71 -29.65 4.49
C LEU A 43 22.02 -31.03 4.52
N ARG A 44 22.28 -31.87 3.50
CA ARG A 44 21.71 -33.23 3.37
C ARG A 44 20.20 -33.26 3.58
N SER A 45 19.49 -32.30 2.98
CA SER A 45 18.05 -32.11 3.19
C SER A 45 17.26 -32.12 1.87
N PRO A 46 17.28 -33.23 1.09
CA PRO A 46 16.68 -33.28 -0.24
C PRO A 46 15.15 -33.06 -0.24
N GLU A 47 14.42 -33.61 0.72
CA GLU A 47 12.95 -33.51 0.79
C GLU A 47 12.52 -32.07 1.10
N VAL A 48 13.21 -31.45 2.06
CA VAL A 48 12.98 -30.04 2.42
C VAL A 48 13.35 -29.11 1.27
N THR A 49 14.44 -29.41 0.55
CA THR A 49 14.89 -28.61 -0.60
C THR A 49 13.87 -28.68 -1.73
N GLU A 50 13.34 -29.87 -2.04
CA GLU A 50 12.29 -30.05 -3.05
C GLU A 50 11.02 -29.26 -2.70
N GLN A 51 10.54 -29.39 -1.45
CA GLN A 51 9.37 -28.66 -0.99
C GLN A 51 9.59 -27.14 -0.98
N TYR A 52 10.79 -26.69 -0.59
CA TYR A 52 11.16 -25.28 -0.66
C TYR A 52 11.06 -24.74 -2.09
N PHE A 53 11.59 -25.45 -3.09
CA PHE A 53 11.50 -25.03 -4.49
C PHE A 53 10.05 -25.03 -5.00
N LYS A 54 9.20 -25.94 -4.53
CA LYS A 54 7.76 -25.89 -4.80
C LYS A 54 7.12 -24.59 -4.28
N CYS A 55 7.42 -24.21 -3.04
CA CYS A 55 6.97 -22.94 -2.47
C CYS A 55 7.57 -21.73 -3.21
N LEU A 56 8.85 -21.74 -3.53
CA LEU A 56 9.53 -20.64 -4.23
C LEU A 56 8.93 -20.40 -5.62
N ASN A 57 8.62 -21.46 -6.35
CA ASN A 57 7.96 -21.36 -7.65
C ASN A 57 6.55 -20.77 -7.53
N MET A 58 5.79 -21.15 -6.50
CA MET A 58 4.51 -20.53 -6.19
C MET A 58 4.66 -19.02 -5.95
N LEU A 59 5.57 -18.62 -5.06
CA LEU A 59 5.82 -17.21 -4.73
C LEU A 59 6.29 -16.37 -5.93
N ARG A 60 7.08 -16.96 -6.83
CA ARG A 60 7.57 -16.31 -8.06
C ARG A 60 6.50 -16.16 -9.14
N SER A 61 5.52 -17.07 -9.19
CA SER A 61 4.47 -17.04 -10.20
C SER A 61 3.57 -15.80 -10.10
N GLY A 62 3.31 -15.35 -8.86
CA GLY A 62 2.30 -14.33 -8.57
C GLY A 62 0.86 -14.81 -8.75
N GLU A 63 0.66 -16.10 -9.03
CA GLU A 63 -0.65 -16.75 -9.12
C GLU A 63 -1.16 -17.16 -7.71
N GLU A 64 -2.47 -17.36 -7.57
CA GLU A 64 -3.05 -17.87 -6.32
C GLU A 64 -2.95 -19.41 -6.21
N GLU A 65 -2.80 -20.11 -7.35
CA GLU A 65 -2.79 -21.57 -7.45
C GLU A 65 -1.98 -22.06 -8.67
N ILE A 66 -1.26 -23.17 -8.51
CA ILE A 66 -0.54 -23.91 -9.56
C ILE A 66 -0.64 -25.40 -9.24
N ASP A 67 -1.22 -26.19 -10.15
CA ASP A 67 -1.31 -27.66 -10.02
C ASP A 67 -1.84 -28.12 -8.64
N ASP A 68 -3.01 -27.60 -8.22
CA ASP A 68 -3.66 -27.86 -6.91
C ASP A 68 -2.79 -27.49 -5.68
N PHE A 69 -1.76 -26.65 -5.86
CA PHE A 69 -0.97 -26.09 -4.77
C PHE A 69 -1.31 -24.61 -4.63
N TYR A 70 -1.67 -24.17 -3.43
CA TYR A 70 -2.12 -22.79 -3.20
C TYR A 70 -1.00 -21.92 -2.63
N LEU A 71 -1.09 -20.61 -2.90
CA LEU A 71 -0.20 -19.61 -2.32
C LEU A 71 -0.23 -19.63 -0.78
N GLU A 72 -1.40 -19.89 -0.20
CA GLU A 72 -1.59 -20.04 1.25
C GLU A 72 -0.78 -21.24 1.80
N ASP A 73 -0.82 -22.39 1.12
CA ASP A 73 -0.04 -23.57 1.51
C ASP A 73 1.47 -23.30 1.47
N ALA A 74 1.92 -22.56 0.46
CA ALA A 74 3.31 -22.17 0.33
C ALA A 74 3.74 -21.25 1.49
N CYS A 75 2.95 -20.21 1.78
CA CYS A 75 3.20 -19.29 2.89
C CYS A 75 3.17 -20.00 4.24
N ASP A 76 2.20 -20.87 4.48
CA ASP A 76 2.07 -21.64 5.73
C ASP A 76 3.28 -22.53 5.95
N TRP A 77 3.72 -23.27 4.91
CA TRP A 77 4.90 -24.13 5.01
C TRP A 77 6.18 -23.32 5.28
N LEU A 78 6.36 -22.18 4.59
CA LEU A 78 7.54 -21.33 4.78
C LEU A 78 7.55 -20.62 6.15
N LEU A 79 6.37 -20.33 6.69
CA LEU A 79 6.19 -19.67 7.99
C LEU A 79 6.35 -20.65 9.16
N GLN A 80 5.89 -21.89 9.01
CA GLN A 80 5.82 -22.90 10.08
C GLN A 80 7.14 -23.06 10.88
N PRO A 81 8.34 -23.11 10.26
CA PRO A 81 9.59 -23.25 11.02
C PRO A 81 9.81 -22.13 12.03
N PHE A 82 9.32 -20.91 11.76
CA PHE A 82 9.57 -19.73 12.58
C PHE A 82 8.59 -19.58 13.75
N GLU A 83 7.52 -20.38 13.83
CA GLU A 83 6.46 -20.25 14.85
C GLU A 83 7.01 -20.20 16.28
N SER A 84 7.86 -21.16 16.65
CA SER A 84 8.44 -21.21 17.99
C SER A 84 9.27 -19.98 18.31
N LEU A 85 9.99 -19.44 17.31
CA LEU A 85 10.83 -18.27 17.47
C LEU A 85 9.99 -17.00 17.61
N ILE A 86 8.91 -16.87 16.82
CA ILE A 86 7.96 -15.77 16.91
C ILE A 86 7.30 -15.75 18.29
N ASN A 87 6.79 -16.89 18.75
CA ASN A 87 6.15 -17.02 20.06
C ASN A 87 7.10 -16.71 21.22
N GLN A 88 8.39 -17.01 21.06
CA GLN A 88 9.42 -16.71 22.06
C GLN A 88 9.81 -15.23 22.08
N LEU A 89 9.92 -14.60 20.90
CA LEU A 89 10.50 -13.26 20.76
C LEU A 89 9.47 -12.12 20.72
N ALA A 90 8.21 -12.39 20.36
CA ALA A 90 7.13 -11.41 20.34
C ALA A 90 6.16 -11.66 21.51
N PRO A 91 6.47 -11.22 22.74
CA PRO A 91 5.60 -11.45 23.89
C PRO A 91 4.22 -10.81 23.68
N ALA A 92 3.15 -11.42 24.19
CA ALA A 92 1.79 -10.94 24.02
C ALA A 92 1.57 -9.52 24.58
N THR A 93 2.41 -9.11 25.53
CA THR A 93 2.34 -7.88 26.32
C THR A 93 3.54 -6.97 26.05
N ILE A 94 3.82 -6.66 24.79
CA ILE A 94 4.83 -5.61 24.53
C ILE A 94 4.27 -4.28 25.02
N PRO A 95 5.10 -3.44 25.65
CA PRO A 95 4.83 -2.02 25.80
C PRO A 95 4.92 -1.37 24.42
N LEU A 96 3.92 -1.60 23.57
CA LEU A 96 3.62 -0.65 22.51
C LEU A 96 3.57 0.74 23.18
N PRO A 97 4.12 1.82 22.59
CA PRO A 97 3.85 3.17 23.07
C PRO A 97 2.36 3.24 23.35
N ALA A 98 1.97 3.71 24.55
CA ALA A 98 0.60 3.61 25.04
C ALA A 98 -0.36 3.85 23.88
N LEU A 99 -1.24 2.86 23.63
CA LEU A 99 -2.30 3.02 22.63
C LEU A 99 -2.88 4.42 22.82
N THR A 100 -3.29 5.04 21.73
CA THR A 100 -3.89 6.37 21.86
C THR A 100 -5.07 6.32 22.83
N ALA A 101 -5.58 7.47 23.27
CA ALA A 101 -6.74 7.50 24.16
C ALA A 101 -7.95 6.67 23.63
N SER A 102 -8.01 6.42 22.31
CA SER A 102 -9.02 5.58 21.64
C SER A 102 -8.70 4.07 21.63
N GLY A 103 -7.55 3.64 22.15
CA GLY A 103 -7.10 2.25 22.14
C GLY A 103 -6.55 1.77 20.80
N ARG A 104 -6.29 2.68 19.84
CA ARG A 104 -5.80 2.31 18.50
C ARG A 104 -4.28 2.38 18.42
N PRO A 105 -3.66 1.53 17.58
CA PRO A 105 -2.25 1.68 17.27
C PRO A 105 -2.02 2.91 16.38
N THR A 106 -0.81 3.45 16.43
CA THR A 106 -0.40 4.58 15.60
C THR A 106 0.27 4.11 14.31
N LEU A 107 0.32 4.98 13.31
CA LEU A 107 1.00 4.69 12.06
C LEU A 107 2.51 4.48 12.29
N SER A 108 3.09 5.16 13.28
CA SER A 108 4.47 4.94 13.71
C SER A 108 4.74 3.49 14.12
N GLN A 109 3.83 2.86 14.86
CA GLN A 109 3.98 1.44 15.26
C GLN A 109 3.97 0.50 14.05
N TYR A 110 3.31 0.87 12.96
CA TYR A 110 3.36 0.09 11.71
C TYR A 110 4.63 0.34 10.89
N LEU A 111 5.02 1.61 10.76
CA LEU A 111 6.14 2.05 9.92
C LEU A 111 7.51 1.84 10.56
N PHE A 112 7.58 1.73 11.88
CA PHE A 112 8.81 1.51 12.63
C PHE A 112 8.63 0.36 13.62
N PRO A 113 8.33 -0.87 13.14
CA PRO A 113 8.11 -2.01 14.00
C PRO A 113 9.41 -2.42 14.68
N GLN A 114 9.30 -3.10 15.82
CA GLN A 114 10.45 -3.80 16.39
C GLN A 114 10.79 -4.98 15.48
N GLN A 115 12.07 -5.13 15.11
CA GLN A 115 12.46 -6.08 14.08
C GLN A 115 13.38 -7.17 14.61
N VAL A 116 13.24 -8.37 14.04
CA VAL A 116 14.12 -9.51 14.24
C VAL A 116 14.51 -10.05 12.87
N SER A 117 15.81 -10.21 12.63
CA SER A 117 16.29 -10.91 11.44
C SER A 117 16.46 -12.39 11.77
N CYS A 118 15.98 -13.24 10.88
CA CYS A 118 16.04 -14.69 11.01
C CYS A 118 16.56 -15.29 9.71
N ILE A 119 17.26 -16.41 9.82
CA ILE A 119 17.63 -17.26 8.68
C ILE A 119 17.07 -18.67 8.89
N LEU A 120 16.85 -19.40 7.81
CA LEU A 120 16.43 -20.80 7.86
C LEU A 120 17.59 -21.74 7.52
N ASP A 121 17.98 -22.59 8.46
CA ASP A 121 18.90 -23.70 8.22
C ASP A 121 18.09 -24.99 8.04
N ALA A 122 18.67 -25.95 7.31
CA ALA A 122 18.18 -27.32 7.34
C ALA A 122 19.34 -28.30 7.49
N LYS A 123 19.15 -29.33 8.31
CA LYS A 123 20.11 -30.42 8.45
C LYS A 123 19.38 -31.75 8.57
N ASP A 124 19.74 -32.69 7.70
CA ASP A 124 19.16 -34.03 7.69
C ASP A 124 17.61 -33.99 7.62
N ASN A 125 17.07 -33.18 6.69
CA ASN A 125 15.64 -32.87 6.47
C ASN A 125 14.92 -32.20 7.65
N LYS A 126 15.65 -31.59 8.59
CA LYS A 126 15.06 -30.83 9.71
C LYS A 126 15.32 -29.35 9.56
N LEU A 127 14.23 -28.59 9.45
CA LEU A 127 14.23 -27.13 9.41
C LEU A 127 14.54 -26.55 10.80
N GLN A 128 15.39 -25.54 10.85
CA GLN A 128 15.78 -24.86 12.08
C GLN A 128 15.90 -23.36 11.82
N PRO A 129 15.01 -22.51 12.35
CA PRO A 129 15.17 -21.06 12.27
C PRO A 129 16.29 -20.61 13.22
N ILE A 130 17.05 -19.61 12.82
CA ILE A 130 18.12 -19.02 13.62
C ILE A 130 17.92 -17.50 13.63
N ARG A 131 17.89 -16.91 14.83
CA ARG A 131 17.92 -15.45 14.99
C ARG A 131 19.32 -14.93 14.65
N VAL A 132 19.38 -13.85 13.88
CA VAL A 132 20.61 -13.12 13.58
C VAL A 132 20.62 -11.81 14.36
N GLU A 133 21.66 -11.59 15.16
CA GLU A 133 21.74 -10.41 16.04
C GLU A 133 22.20 -9.13 15.32
N ASP A 134 22.90 -9.23 14.19
CA ASP A 134 23.69 -8.12 13.67
C ASP A 134 23.72 -8.01 12.13
N SER A 135 22.60 -8.29 11.47
CA SER A 135 22.52 -8.17 10.01
C SER A 135 21.96 -6.82 9.58
N GLN A 136 22.83 -5.84 9.35
CA GLN A 136 22.44 -4.60 8.65
C GLN A 136 21.86 -4.87 7.25
N GLN A 137 22.14 -6.04 6.66
CA GLN A 137 21.64 -6.48 5.36
C GLN A 137 20.12 -6.73 5.34
N TYR A 138 19.50 -7.11 6.46
CA TYR A 138 18.09 -7.54 6.51
C TYR A 138 17.20 -6.59 7.31
N VAL A 139 17.58 -5.32 7.47
CA VAL A 139 16.75 -4.35 8.21
C VAL A 139 15.70 -3.75 7.27
N TRP A 140 14.43 -4.04 7.54
CA TRP A 140 13.33 -3.37 6.85
C TRP A 140 13.25 -1.92 7.32
N ARG A 141 13.08 -0.97 6.40
CA ARG A 141 12.85 0.43 6.76
C ARG A 141 11.71 0.97 5.93
N ALA A 142 10.77 1.69 6.57
CA ALA A 142 9.84 2.51 5.83
C ALA A 142 10.63 3.42 4.87
N SER A 143 10.18 3.47 3.62
CA SER A 143 10.88 4.22 2.58
C SER A 143 10.59 5.70 2.73
N ALA A 144 11.48 6.41 3.43
CA ALA A 144 11.42 7.86 3.53
C ALA A 144 11.96 8.49 2.24
N LEU A 145 11.11 9.26 1.57
CA LEU A 145 11.54 10.10 0.46
C LEU A 145 12.30 11.30 1.02
N LYS A 146 13.62 11.33 0.78
CA LYS A 146 14.43 12.53 0.98
C LYS A 146 14.03 13.57 -0.06
N MET A 147 13.61 14.74 0.41
CA MET A 147 13.25 15.89 -0.41
C MET A 147 14.36 16.93 -0.33
N ASP A 148 14.51 17.71 -1.39
CA ASP A 148 15.32 18.92 -1.31
C ASP A 148 14.65 19.96 -0.39
N ASP A 149 15.47 20.79 0.26
CA ASP A 149 14.99 21.75 1.26
C ASP A 149 14.03 22.77 0.66
N ASP A 150 14.20 23.15 -0.60
CA ASP A 150 13.35 24.13 -1.26
C ASP A 150 11.97 23.55 -1.56
N PHE A 151 11.89 22.30 -2.03
CA PHE A 151 10.64 21.58 -2.20
C PHE A 151 9.93 21.33 -0.87
N ALA A 152 10.67 20.96 0.19
CA ALA A 152 10.08 20.77 1.51
C ALA A 152 9.46 22.08 2.05
N LYS A 153 10.18 23.21 1.93
CA LYS A 153 9.65 24.53 2.30
C LYS A 153 8.45 24.94 1.47
N ASP A 154 8.44 24.60 0.20
CA ASP A 154 7.32 24.87 -0.69
C ASP A 154 6.07 24.06 -0.31
N LEU A 155 6.22 22.78 0.06
CA LEU A 155 5.11 21.96 0.56
C LEU A 155 4.49 22.55 1.83
N ASP A 156 5.32 22.93 2.80
CA ASP A 156 4.86 23.46 4.10
C ASP A 156 3.99 24.74 3.97
N GLN A 157 4.01 25.41 2.81
CA GLN A 157 3.18 26.59 2.56
C GLN A 157 1.72 26.27 2.21
N TRP A 158 1.39 25.06 1.75
CA TRP A 158 0.05 24.78 1.22
C TRP A 158 -0.57 23.47 1.71
N ILE A 159 0.19 22.59 2.36
CA ILE A 159 -0.34 21.31 2.85
C ILE A 159 0.08 21.03 4.30
N PRO A 160 -0.85 20.63 5.18
CA PRO A 160 -0.49 20.27 6.54
C PRO A 160 0.33 18.98 6.58
N THR A 161 1.21 18.90 7.57
CA THR A 161 2.09 17.74 7.80
C THR A 161 1.75 17.10 9.14
N PHE A 162 1.74 15.78 9.18
CA PHE A 162 1.41 14.97 10.35
C PHE A 162 2.57 14.03 10.67
N HIS A 163 2.92 13.96 11.96
CA HIS A 163 3.90 12.99 12.43
C HIS A 163 3.23 11.61 12.55
N PRO A 164 3.84 10.51 12.09
CA PRO A 164 3.20 9.18 12.11
C PRO A 164 2.77 8.71 13.51
N SER A 165 3.36 9.24 14.59
CA SER A 165 2.93 8.91 15.96
C SER A 165 1.60 9.56 16.38
N THR A 166 1.12 10.58 15.66
CA THR A 166 -0.15 11.26 15.94
C THR A 166 -1.29 10.74 15.07
N ILE A 167 -1.02 9.78 14.19
CA ILE A 167 -1.98 9.22 13.24
C ILE A 167 -2.41 7.85 13.76
N GLU A 168 -3.70 7.66 13.99
CA GLU A 168 -4.26 6.38 14.42
C GLU A 168 -4.56 5.49 13.21
N VAL A 169 -4.32 4.19 13.34
CA VAL A 169 -4.58 3.22 12.28
C VAL A 169 -5.91 2.51 12.52
N CYS A 170 -6.67 2.30 11.43
CA CYS A 170 -7.97 1.64 11.46
C CYS A 170 -7.94 0.38 10.59
N TYR A 171 -8.35 -0.75 11.18
CA TYR A 171 -8.60 -1.99 10.45
C TYR A 171 -10.05 -2.41 10.68
N ASP A 172 -10.69 -2.93 9.64
CA ASP A 172 -12.06 -3.46 9.74
C ASP A 172 -12.07 -4.80 10.51
N ASP A 173 -11.00 -5.59 10.39
CA ASP A 173 -10.80 -6.85 11.11
C ASP A 173 -9.60 -6.72 12.07
N PRO A 174 -9.80 -6.87 13.39
CA PRO A 174 -8.74 -6.72 14.39
C PRO A 174 -7.68 -7.81 14.30
N ARG A 175 -7.91 -8.92 13.57
CA ARG A 175 -6.87 -9.94 13.36
C ARG A 175 -5.71 -9.39 12.55
N TYR A 176 -5.98 -8.55 11.54
CA TYR A 176 -4.95 -8.03 10.65
C TYR A 176 -4.31 -6.72 11.12
N VAL A 177 -4.60 -6.28 12.35
CA VAL A 177 -4.03 -5.07 12.93
C VAL A 177 -2.51 -5.15 12.93
N LEU A 178 -1.83 -4.13 12.43
CA LEU A 178 -0.37 -4.06 12.28
C LEU A 178 0.29 -5.13 11.39
N ILE A 179 -0.48 -6.08 10.85
CA ILE A 179 -0.05 -7.09 9.89
C ILE A 179 -0.18 -6.55 8.48
N LYS A 180 -1.41 -6.25 8.05
CA LYS A 180 -1.69 -5.73 6.70
C LYS A 180 -1.27 -4.26 6.60
N PRO A 181 -0.88 -3.77 5.40
CA PRO A 181 -0.63 -2.35 5.20
C PRO A 181 -1.83 -1.48 5.59
N PRO A 182 -1.65 -0.47 6.45
CA PRO A 182 -2.73 0.42 6.85
C PRO A 182 -3.12 1.31 5.68
N THR A 183 -4.39 1.26 5.30
CA THR A 183 -4.93 2.15 4.26
C THR A 183 -5.92 3.15 4.83
N ARG A 184 -6.60 2.84 5.94
CA ARG A 184 -7.50 3.76 6.64
C ARG A 184 -6.85 4.24 7.94
N VAL A 185 -6.77 5.55 8.10
CA VAL A 185 -6.17 6.19 9.27
C VAL A 185 -7.04 7.32 9.78
N ILE A 186 -6.84 7.74 11.03
CA ILE A 186 -7.47 8.91 11.62
C ILE A 186 -6.39 9.90 12.02
N VAL A 187 -6.61 11.15 11.64
CA VAL A 187 -5.81 12.30 12.08
C VAL A 187 -6.69 13.19 12.93
N THR A 188 -6.11 13.81 13.95
CA THR A 188 -6.81 14.77 14.81
C THR A 188 -6.45 16.17 14.36
N GLU A 189 -7.45 16.96 13.98
CA GLU A 189 -7.28 18.37 13.61
C GLU A 189 -6.89 19.21 14.84
N PRO A 190 -6.33 20.43 14.65
CA PRO A 190 -5.96 21.31 15.76
C PRO A 190 -7.11 21.67 16.72
N ASP A 191 -8.36 21.58 16.26
CA ASP A 191 -9.57 21.79 17.06
C ASP A 191 -10.02 20.53 17.84
N GLY A 192 -9.27 19.43 17.71
CA GLY A 192 -9.56 18.15 18.35
C GLY A 192 -10.49 17.23 17.56
N LYS A 193 -10.94 17.64 16.37
CA LYS A 193 -11.86 16.83 15.56
C LYS A 193 -11.12 15.68 14.85
N PRO A 194 -11.60 14.43 14.94
CA PRO A 194 -11.03 13.33 14.18
C PRO A 194 -11.49 13.40 12.71
N VAL A 195 -10.54 13.24 11.80
CA VAL A 195 -10.76 13.14 10.35
C VAL A 195 -10.24 11.79 9.87
N THR A 196 -11.09 11.03 9.16
CA THR A 196 -10.68 9.75 8.57
C THR A 196 -10.07 9.98 7.20
N CYS A 197 -8.88 9.43 6.98
CA CYS A 197 -8.13 9.54 5.75
C CYS A 197 -7.77 8.17 5.18
N PHE A 198 -7.59 8.13 3.86
CA PHE A 198 -6.82 7.10 3.18
C PHE A 198 -5.33 7.44 3.24
N PHE A 199 -4.50 6.50 3.66
CA PHE A 199 -3.04 6.64 3.68
C PHE A 199 -2.43 5.94 2.47
N LYS A 200 -1.73 6.71 1.63
CA LYS A 200 -0.92 6.22 0.51
C LYS A 200 0.55 6.29 0.91
N SER A 201 1.13 5.15 1.26
CA SER A 201 2.56 5.04 1.59
C SER A 201 3.43 5.22 0.34
N PHE A 202 4.58 5.88 0.50
CA PHE A 202 5.62 5.86 -0.53
C PHE A 202 6.33 4.51 -0.49
N ARG A 203 6.05 3.63 -1.45
CA ARG A 203 6.76 2.34 -1.56
C ARG A 203 8.18 2.58 -2.08
N ALA A 204 9.16 1.77 -1.65
CA ALA A 204 10.55 1.82 -2.13
C ALA A 204 10.67 1.81 -3.67
N SER A 205 9.75 1.10 -4.35
CA SER A 205 9.69 0.97 -5.81
C SER A 205 8.93 2.11 -6.50
N SER A 206 8.28 3.01 -5.75
CA SER A 206 7.65 4.21 -6.32
C SER A 206 8.77 5.11 -6.80
N ARG A 207 9.01 5.15 -8.11
CA ARG A 207 10.01 6.05 -8.70
C ARG A 207 9.71 7.46 -8.19
N LYS A 208 10.68 8.13 -7.55
CA LYS A 208 10.55 9.49 -7.01
C LYS A 208 9.81 10.46 -7.95
N ALA A 209 9.98 10.25 -9.26
CA ALA A 209 9.27 10.96 -10.32
C ALA A 209 7.74 10.93 -10.18
N HIS A 210 7.12 9.77 -9.90
CA HIS A 210 5.65 9.65 -9.81
C HIS A 210 5.12 10.40 -8.59
N THR A 211 5.80 10.29 -7.45
CA THR A 211 5.46 11.07 -6.25
C THR A 211 5.55 12.57 -6.51
N ASN A 212 6.60 13.02 -7.21
CA ASN A 212 6.76 14.44 -7.53
C ASN A 212 5.68 14.94 -8.48
N ILE A 213 5.27 14.12 -9.47
CA ILE A 213 4.15 14.42 -10.36
C ILE A 213 2.85 14.53 -9.57
N GLU A 214 2.57 13.58 -8.67
CA GLU A 214 1.36 13.57 -7.85
C GLU A 214 1.26 14.83 -6.97
N LEU A 215 2.33 15.14 -6.23
CA LEU A 215 2.38 16.32 -5.36
C LEU A 215 2.27 17.63 -6.15
N SER A 216 2.98 17.73 -7.29
CA SER A 216 2.91 18.91 -8.15
C SER A 216 1.51 19.11 -8.74
N THR A 217 0.84 18.03 -9.10
CA THR A 217 -0.53 18.06 -9.62
C THR A 217 -1.51 18.46 -8.53
N HIS A 218 -1.41 17.90 -7.33
CA HIS A 218 -2.24 18.30 -6.20
C HIS A 218 -2.03 19.76 -5.79
N LYS A 219 -0.79 20.27 -5.88
CA LYS A 219 -0.51 21.69 -5.66
C LYS A 219 -1.22 22.58 -6.68
N LYS A 220 -1.26 22.19 -7.97
CA LYS A 220 -2.04 22.90 -8.99
C LYS A 220 -3.53 22.84 -8.66
N ILE A 221 -4.06 21.65 -8.35
CA ILE A 221 -5.47 21.44 -7.97
C ILE A 221 -5.86 22.30 -6.76
N ALA A 222 -4.97 22.45 -5.76
CA ALA A 222 -5.19 23.29 -4.58
C ALA A 222 -5.36 24.79 -4.91
N LYS A 223 -4.79 25.25 -6.04
CA LYS A 223 -4.93 26.63 -6.53
C LYS A 223 -6.19 26.88 -7.38
N THR A 224 -6.95 25.82 -7.70
CA THR A 224 -8.17 25.91 -8.50
C THR A 224 -9.42 26.03 -7.62
N GLN A 225 -10.52 26.54 -8.19
CA GLN A 225 -11.85 26.55 -7.54
C GLN A 225 -12.66 25.27 -7.80
N LEU A 226 -12.02 24.18 -8.22
CA LEU A 226 -12.70 22.91 -8.58
C LEU A 226 -13.24 22.16 -7.35
N ALA A 227 -14.41 22.53 -6.85
CA ALA A 227 -15.03 21.89 -5.69
C ALA A 227 -16.26 21.01 -6.05
N PRO A 228 -16.65 20.06 -5.18
CA PRO A 228 -17.95 19.41 -5.28
C PRO A 228 -19.11 20.43 -5.28
N PRO A 229 -20.24 20.13 -5.95
CA PRO A 229 -20.53 18.92 -6.72
C PRO A 229 -19.95 18.96 -8.15
N HIS A 230 -19.33 20.07 -8.55
CA HIS A 230 -18.85 20.33 -9.91
C HIS A 230 -17.58 19.53 -10.26
N ALA A 231 -16.76 19.23 -9.25
CA ALA A 231 -15.56 18.44 -9.37
C ALA A 231 -15.38 17.53 -8.14
N ARG A 232 -15.53 16.22 -8.33
CA ARG A 232 -15.25 15.20 -7.31
C ARG A 232 -13.85 14.64 -7.50
N ILE A 233 -12.88 15.43 -7.05
CA ILE A 233 -11.46 15.08 -7.04
C ILE A 233 -11.11 14.63 -5.64
N CYS A 234 -10.42 13.49 -5.50
CA CYS A 234 -9.81 13.12 -4.23
C CYS A 234 -8.58 14.00 -3.97
N ARG A 235 -8.81 15.16 -3.37
CA ARG A 235 -7.76 16.14 -3.06
C ARG A 235 -6.89 15.62 -1.93
N ILE A 236 -5.59 15.82 -2.03
CA ILE A 236 -4.69 15.53 -0.91
C ILE A 236 -5.10 16.35 0.33
N TYR A 237 -5.13 15.69 1.47
CA TYR A 237 -5.47 16.27 2.77
C TYR A 237 -4.22 16.68 3.54
N GLY A 238 -3.17 15.87 3.50
CA GLY A 238 -1.97 16.10 4.27
C GLY A 238 -0.80 15.20 3.87
N LEU A 239 0.36 15.48 4.43
CA LEU A 239 1.58 14.69 4.28
C LEU A 239 1.93 13.99 5.59
N VAL A 240 2.45 12.77 5.50
CA VAL A 240 3.03 12.06 6.64
C VAL A 240 4.53 12.19 6.59
N ARG A 241 5.15 12.80 7.61
CA ARG A 241 6.59 13.02 7.67
C ARG A 241 7.15 12.84 9.08
N ASP A 242 8.41 12.45 9.16
CA ASP A 242 9.21 12.44 10.38
C ASP A 242 10.59 13.06 10.11
N GLU A 243 11.54 12.88 11.02
CA GLU A 243 12.92 13.35 10.87
C GLU A 243 13.68 12.65 9.73
N SER A 244 13.23 11.46 9.33
CA SER A 244 13.82 10.70 8.23
C SER A 244 13.37 11.23 6.86
N GLY A 245 12.20 11.86 6.77
CA GLY A 245 11.69 12.52 5.57
C GLY A 245 10.21 12.25 5.36
N LEU A 246 9.80 12.22 4.09
CA LEU A 246 8.39 12.05 3.72
C LEU A 246 8.04 10.56 3.60
N LEU A 247 7.01 10.11 4.33
CA LEU A 247 6.62 8.70 4.49
C LEU A 247 5.34 8.31 3.72
N GLY A 248 4.47 9.28 3.43
CA GLY A 248 3.28 9.06 2.62
C GLY A 248 2.37 10.29 2.49
N MET A 249 1.21 10.08 1.86
CA MET A 249 0.17 11.08 1.63
C MET A 249 -1.14 10.66 2.28
N LEU A 250 -1.89 11.64 2.74
CA LEU A 250 -3.23 11.49 3.29
C LEU A 250 -4.24 12.06 2.31
N PHE A 251 -5.30 11.30 2.06
CA PHE A 251 -6.44 11.70 1.25
C PHE A 251 -7.72 11.57 2.08
N PRO A 252 -8.77 12.38 1.87
CA PRO A 252 -10.04 12.17 2.54
C PRO A 252 -10.58 10.76 2.29
N TRP A 253 -11.08 10.11 3.34
CA TRP A 253 -11.69 8.80 3.18
C TRP A 253 -12.99 8.91 2.36
N ILE A 254 -12.99 8.33 1.16
CA ILE A 254 -14.19 8.21 0.33
C ILE A 254 -14.85 6.88 0.66
N ASP A 255 -16.06 6.96 1.22
CA ASP A 255 -16.88 5.79 1.51
C ASP A 255 -17.45 5.21 0.21
N LYS A 256 -16.65 4.34 -0.40
CA LYS A 256 -16.90 3.75 -1.72
C LYS A 256 -17.71 2.46 -1.64
N ARG A 257 -18.50 2.21 -2.68
CA ARG A 257 -19.05 0.89 -2.98
C ARG A 257 -17.97 0.02 -3.61
N ASP A 258 -17.37 0.51 -4.71
CA ASP A 258 -16.21 -0.10 -5.35
C ASP A 258 -15.56 0.86 -6.37
N VAL A 259 -14.59 0.35 -7.14
CA VAL A 259 -14.02 0.99 -8.35
C VAL A 259 -14.91 0.81 -9.58
N LEU A 260 -14.89 1.76 -10.52
CA LEU A 260 -15.77 1.76 -11.69
C LEU A 260 -15.60 0.51 -12.58
N SER A 261 -14.38 -0.02 -12.69
CA SER A 261 -14.05 -1.19 -13.51
C SER A 261 -14.89 -2.43 -13.15
N ARG A 262 -15.40 -2.52 -11.91
CA ARG A 262 -16.23 -3.65 -11.43
C ARG A 262 -17.73 -3.51 -11.70
N TRP A 263 -18.20 -2.35 -12.18
CA TRP A 263 -19.64 -2.03 -12.26
C TRP A 263 -20.20 -1.89 -13.68
N LEU A 264 -19.38 -2.11 -14.70
CA LEU A 264 -19.73 -1.81 -16.09
C LEU A 264 -20.92 -2.63 -16.63
N SER A 265 -21.18 -3.83 -16.09
CA SER A 265 -22.22 -4.75 -16.56
C SER A 265 -23.44 -4.89 -15.65
N LYS A 266 -23.45 -4.25 -14.47
CA LYS A 266 -24.45 -4.52 -13.41
C LYS A 266 -25.44 -3.39 -13.16
N ASP A 267 -25.15 -2.16 -13.60
CA ASP A 267 -25.93 -0.98 -13.25
C ASP A 267 -26.79 -0.40 -14.38
N SER A 268 -27.79 0.38 -13.99
CA SER A 268 -28.76 0.94 -14.93
C SER A 268 -28.08 1.88 -15.95
N PRO A 269 -28.58 1.93 -17.20
CA PRO A 269 -28.09 2.88 -18.20
C PRO A 269 -28.11 4.34 -17.72
N ASP A 270 -29.08 4.72 -16.89
CA ASP A 270 -29.16 6.07 -16.31
C ASP A 270 -28.00 6.38 -15.37
N LEU A 271 -27.61 5.40 -14.56
CA LEU A 271 -26.50 5.54 -13.62
C LEU A 271 -25.16 5.63 -14.35
N ARG A 272 -24.96 4.79 -15.38
CA ARG A 272 -23.77 4.86 -16.23
C ARG A 272 -23.66 6.19 -16.97
N ARG A 273 -24.78 6.73 -17.50
CA ARG A 273 -24.83 8.08 -18.11
C ARG A 273 -24.50 9.19 -17.11
N ARG A 274 -24.95 9.07 -15.85
CA ARG A 274 -24.59 10.02 -14.79
C ARG A 274 -23.08 9.98 -14.52
N TRP A 275 -22.48 8.80 -14.38
CA TRP A 275 -21.03 8.67 -14.18
C TRP A 275 -20.23 9.22 -15.35
N ALA A 276 -20.61 8.88 -16.59
CA ALA A 276 -20.02 9.42 -17.80
C ALA A 276 -20.01 10.96 -17.77
N SER A 277 -21.16 11.58 -17.49
CA SER A 277 -21.27 13.04 -17.40
C SER A 277 -20.41 13.64 -16.28
N GLN A 278 -20.33 12.98 -15.12
CA GLN A 278 -19.50 13.45 -14.00
C GLN A 278 -18.01 13.40 -14.33
N ILE A 279 -17.54 12.29 -14.90
CA ILE A 279 -16.14 12.09 -15.27
C ILE A 279 -15.74 13.04 -16.39
N GLU A 280 -16.55 13.14 -17.45
CA GLU A 280 -16.30 14.03 -18.60
C GLU A 280 -16.20 15.49 -18.16
N ARG A 281 -17.18 15.96 -17.37
CA ARG A 281 -17.16 17.34 -16.85
C ARG A 281 -15.94 17.61 -16.00
N LEU A 282 -15.56 16.65 -15.16
CA LEU A 282 -14.41 16.81 -14.28
C LEU A 282 -13.10 16.87 -15.07
N VAL A 283 -12.88 15.95 -16.01
CA VAL A 283 -11.66 15.93 -16.85
C VAL A 283 -11.57 17.20 -17.69
N LYS A 284 -12.69 17.64 -18.27
CA LYS A 284 -12.76 18.91 -19.00
C LYS A 284 -12.37 20.10 -18.12
N ALA A 285 -12.85 20.13 -16.88
CA ALA A 285 -12.53 21.21 -15.93
C ALA A 285 -11.05 21.17 -15.50
N LEU A 286 -10.46 19.99 -15.31
CA LEU A 286 -9.02 19.84 -15.07
C LEU A 286 -8.21 20.39 -16.26
N HIS A 287 -8.59 20.01 -17.49
CA HIS A 287 -7.90 20.45 -18.70
C HIS A 287 -7.98 21.96 -18.92
N GLN A 288 -9.10 22.60 -18.55
CA GLN A 288 -9.25 24.06 -18.59
C GLN A 288 -8.28 24.79 -17.65
N GLU A 289 -7.91 24.15 -16.53
CA GLU A 289 -6.91 24.64 -15.58
C GLU A 289 -5.47 24.21 -15.95
N GLY A 290 -5.28 23.56 -17.11
CA GLY A 290 -3.98 23.04 -17.55
C GLY A 290 -3.48 21.87 -16.69
N ILE A 291 -4.39 21.13 -16.05
CA ILE A 291 -4.10 19.98 -15.20
C ILE A 291 -4.35 18.69 -15.99
N ILE A 292 -3.36 17.82 -16.02
CA ILE A 292 -3.41 16.49 -16.65
C ILE A 292 -3.73 15.47 -15.55
N TRP A 293 -4.65 14.53 -15.80
CA TRP A 293 -4.93 13.42 -14.91
C TRP A 293 -3.79 12.40 -14.97
N GLY A 294 -3.36 12.00 -16.17
CA GLY A 294 -2.09 11.32 -16.40
C GLY A 294 -2.08 9.81 -16.14
N ASP A 295 -3.14 9.24 -15.56
CA ASP A 295 -3.36 7.78 -15.47
C ASP A 295 -4.87 7.45 -15.60
N VAL A 296 -5.44 7.79 -16.76
CA VAL A 296 -6.87 7.62 -17.02
C VAL A 296 -7.20 6.14 -17.20
N LYS A 297 -7.90 5.58 -16.20
CA LYS A 297 -8.47 4.23 -16.23
C LYS A 297 -9.67 4.09 -15.30
N ALA A 298 -10.53 3.11 -15.56
CA ALA A 298 -11.71 2.86 -14.74
C ALA A 298 -11.36 2.49 -13.27
N ASP A 299 -10.20 1.87 -13.02
CA ASP A 299 -9.72 1.57 -11.67
C ASP A 299 -9.39 2.82 -10.85
N ASN A 300 -9.09 3.94 -11.52
CA ASN A 300 -8.82 5.24 -10.91
C ASN A 300 -10.10 6.10 -10.78
N VAL A 301 -11.28 5.48 -10.90
CA VAL A 301 -12.57 6.10 -10.60
C VAL A 301 -13.26 5.31 -9.48
N LEU A 302 -13.53 5.96 -8.35
CA LEU A 302 -14.29 5.39 -7.25
C LEU A 302 -15.77 5.76 -7.37
N ILE A 303 -16.66 4.81 -7.10
CA ILE A 303 -18.10 5.08 -6.95
C ILE A 303 -18.42 5.13 -5.46
N ASP A 304 -18.87 6.29 -4.97
CA ASP A 304 -19.24 6.46 -3.58
C ASP A 304 -20.61 5.82 -3.24
N LYS A 305 -20.95 5.78 -1.95
CA LYS A 305 -22.25 5.27 -1.49
C LYS A 305 -23.46 6.01 -2.05
N ASN A 306 -23.32 7.23 -2.55
CA ASN A 306 -24.36 8.02 -3.18
C ASN A 306 -24.42 7.85 -4.72
N ASN A 307 -23.64 6.90 -5.25
CA ASN A 307 -23.46 6.65 -6.68
C ASN A 307 -22.88 7.84 -7.45
N ASP A 308 -22.00 8.62 -6.80
CA ASP A 308 -21.21 9.62 -7.49
C ASP A 308 -19.80 9.11 -7.83
N ALA A 309 -19.33 9.47 -9.02
CA ALA A 309 -17.98 9.16 -9.48
C ALA A 309 -16.96 10.15 -8.92
N TRP A 310 -15.88 9.62 -8.36
CA TRP A 310 -14.72 10.35 -7.87
C TRP A 310 -13.48 9.95 -8.65
N VAL A 311 -12.75 10.93 -9.19
CA VAL A 311 -11.45 10.67 -9.81
C VAL A 311 -10.35 10.69 -8.75
N ILE A 312 -9.52 9.65 -8.78
CA ILE A 312 -8.36 9.46 -7.91
C ILE A 312 -7.09 9.28 -8.73
N ASP A 313 -5.96 9.29 -8.02
CA ASP A 313 -4.61 9.00 -8.52
C ASP A 313 -4.11 9.93 -9.65
N PHE A 314 -3.28 10.90 -9.26
CA PHE A 314 -2.66 11.87 -10.17
C PHE A 314 -1.14 11.67 -10.28
N GLY A 315 -0.62 10.51 -9.86
CA GLY A 315 0.82 10.23 -9.86
C GLY A 315 1.43 10.03 -11.25
N GLY A 316 0.58 9.88 -12.27
CA GLY A 316 1.00 9.59 -13.63
C GLY A 316 1.53 8.15 -13.72
N SER A 317 0.93 7.36 -14.59
CA SER A 317 1.46 6.03 -14.91
C SER A 317 1.08 5.65 -16.33
N TYR A 318 1.90 4.80 -16.93
CA TYR A 318 1.53 4.20 -18.20
C TYR A 318 0.86 2.87 -17.92
N THR A 319 -0.44 2.79 -18.23
CA THR A 319 -1.18 1.54 -18.18
C THR A 319 -1.39 1.04 -19.63
N PRO A 320 -0.70 -0.05 -20.06
CA PRO A 320 -0.91 -0.63 -21.37
C PRO A 320 -2.39 -0.92 -21.64
N GLY A 321 -2.85 -0.66 -22.86
CA GLY A 321 -4.25 -0.86 -23.24
C GLY A 321 -5.18 0.30 -22.90
N TRP A 322 -4.77 1.29 -22.09
CA TRP A 322 -5.57 2.50 -21.82
C TRP A 322 -5.16 3.68 -22.70
N VAL A 323 -3.87 3.97 -22.80
CA VAL A 323 -3.34 5.11 -23.56
C VAL A 323 -2.20 4.61 -24.45
N ASP A 324 -1.97 5.26 -25.59
CA ASP A 324 -0.81 4.97 -26.45
C ASP A 324 0.48 5.43 -25.74
N PRO A 325 1.60 4.69 -25.85
CA PRO A 325 2.85 5.02 -25.13
C PRO A 325 3.34 6.46 -25.37
N ASP A 326 3.20 6.98 -26.58
CA ASP A 326 3.62 8.33 -26.99
C ASP A 326 2.71 9.44 -26.44
N LYS A 327 1.53 9.09 -25.94
CA LYS A 327 0.53 10.03 -25.39
C LYS A 327 0.47 10.01 -23.87
N ALA A 328 1.19 9.10 -23.21
CA ALA A 328 1.20 8.95 -21.76
C ALA A 328 1.58 10.26 -21.05
N GLY A 329 0.79 10.65 -20.04
CA GLY A 329 1.02 11.89 -19.29
C GLY A 329 0.74 13.19 -20.06
N THR A 330 -0.06 13.15 -21.12
CA THR A 330 -0.46 14.34 -21.90
C THR A 330 -1.97 14.57 -21.87
N LEU A 331 -2.41 15.78 -22.25
CA LEU A 331 -3.83 16.09 -22.45
C LEU A 331 -4.48 15.21 -23.53
N GLU A 332 -3.72 14.82 -24.56
CA GLU A 332 -4.22 13.91 -25.60
C GLU A 332 -4.41 12.50 -25.05
N GLY A 333 -3.47 12.01 -24.24
CA GLY A 333 -3.58 10.73 -23.54
C GLY A 333 -4.79 10.69 -22.62
N ASP A 334 -5.05 11.76 -21.87
CA ASP A 334 -6.25 11.87 -21.04
C ASP A 334 -7.53 11.77 -21.87
N LYS A 335 -7.60 12.44 -23.03
CA LYS A 335 -8.76 12.38 -23.93
C LYS A 335 -8.95 10.97 -24.50
N GLN A 336 -7.86 10.29 -24.84
CA GLN A 336 -7.90 8.91 -25.33
C GLN A 336 -8.43 7.95 -24.26
N GLY A 337 -7.86 8.00 -23.05
CA GLY A 337 -8.32 7.18 -21.94
C GLY A 337 -9.77 7.50 -21.57
N LEU A 338 -10.17 8.77 -21.62
CA LEU A 338 -11.55 9.20 -21.37
C LEU A 338 -12.50 8.57 -22.40
N GLY A 339 -12.13 8.56 -23.68
CA GLY A 339 -12.91 7.90 -24.73
C GLY A 339 -13.21 6.44 -24.41
N LYS A 340 -12.20 5.69 -23.94
CA LYS A 340 -12.39 4.29 -23.51
C LYS A 340 -13.34 4.16 -22.32
N ILE A 341 -13.22 5.05 -21.32
CA ILE A 341 -14.18 5.07 -20.21
C ILE A 341 -15.61 5.33 -20.72
N MET A 342 -15.78 6.21 -21.71
CA MET A 342 -17.10 6.48 -22.30
C MET A 342 -17.64 5.28 -23.06
N ASP A 343 -16.82 4.61 -23.87
CA ASP A 343 -17.19 3.40 -24.62
C ASP A 343 -17.63 2.26 -23.67
N MET A 344 -17.10 2.24 -22.45
CA MET A 344 -17.48 1.26 -21.42
C MET A 344 -18.80 1.63 -20.72
N LEU A 345 -19.19 2.90 -20.69
CA LEU A 345 -20.34 3.41 -19.95
C LEU A 345 -21.59 3.63 -20.80
N LEU A 346 -21.42 4.06 -22.05
CA LEU A 346 -22.49 4.45 -22.98
C LEU A 346 -22.77 3.31 -23.97
#